data_AF-D6QYX3-F1
#
_entry.id   AF-D6QYX3-F1
#
_cell.length_a   1.000
_cell.length_b   1.000
_cell.length_c   1.000
_cell.angle_alpha   90.00
_cell.angle_beta   90.00
_cell.angle_gamma   90.00
#
_symmetry.space_group_name_H-M   'P 1'
#
loop_
_entity.id
_entity.type
_entity.pdbx_description
1 polymer ?
#
loop_
_entity_poly.entity_id
_entity_poly.type
_entity_poly.pdbx_seq_one_letter_code
_entity_poly.pdbx_strand_id
1 'polypeptide(L)'
;ITMLIAAVQVTCWHFDLRNTRSLVQESGNKTETTRGLKIYWWLYNMTISLALIISTVYWVFLHGKMNKPMRFPAISVITHGLNTVMMLIDFLIVAFPLRLLHMVYSMALAIMFFVFTLIYHLCGGTDEFGNPYVYPILDWNSPTRCLVTFVGIFVLIMCYWLLLFGLHKLKRMFNRAS
;
A
#
# COMPACT_ATOMS: atom_id res chain seq x y z
N ILE A 1 -3.01 10.02 5.34
CA ILE A 1 -2.71 10.93 4.21
C ILE A 1 -3.61 10.64 3.02
N THR A 2 -3.63 9.42 2.46
CA THR A 2 -4.54 9.06 1.35
C THR A 2 -6.02 9.26 1.67
N MET A 3 -6.47 8.90 2.87
CA MET A 3 -7.87 9.11 3.28
C MET A 3 -8.26 10.59 3.40
N LEU A 4 -7.33 11.46 3.79
CA LEU A 4 -7.56 12.91 3.83
C LEU A 4 -7.62 13.48 2.41
N ILE A 5 -6.74 13.02 1.52
CA ILE A 5 -6.77 13.41 0.10
C ILE A 5 -8.05 12.89 -0.58
N ALA A 6 -8.49 11.66 -0.26
CA ALA A 6 -9.75 11.09 -0.74
C ALA A 6 -10.93 11.94 -0.29
N ALA A 7 -11.00 12.28 1.00
CA ALA A 7 -12.05 13.11 1.56
C ALA A 7 -12.07 14.49 0.90
N VAL A 8 -10.92 15.16 0.78
CA VAL A 8 -10.80 16.45 0.09
C VAL A 8 -11.24 16.35 -1.37
N GLN A 9 -10.84 15.29 -2.09
CA GLN A 9 -11.24 15.11 -3.48
C GLN A 9 -12.73 14.84 -3.63
N VAL A 10 -13.34 14.06 -2.74
CA VAL A 10 -14.79 13.82 -2.71
C VAL A 10 -15.52 15.12 -2.40
N THR A 11 -15.03 15.92 -1.45
CA THR A 11 -15.62 17.21 -1.11
C THR A 11 -15.49 18.20 -2.28
N CYS A 12 -14.31 18.35 -2.88
CA CYS A 12 -14.10 19.19 -4.06
C CYS A 12 -14.97 18.74 -5.22
N TRP A 13 -15.07 17.43 -5.48
CA TRP A 13 -15.93 16.87 -6.52
C TRP A 13 -17.41 17.11 -6.24
N HIS A 14 -17.87 16.99 -4.99
CA HIS A 14 -19.25 17.25 -4.60
C HIS A 14 -19.65 18.72 -4.79
N PHE A 15 -18.74 19.66 -4.47
CA PHE A 15 -18.96 21.09 -4.72
C PHE A 15 -18.84 21.45 -6.21
N ASP A 16 -17.93 20.80 -6.94
CA ASP A 16 -17.80 20.93 -8.39
C ASP A 16 -19.01 20.33 -9.14
N LEU A 17 -19.69 19.34 -8.56
CA LEU A 17 -20.90 18.70 -9.13
C LEU A 17 -22.06 19.66 -9.34
N ARG A 18 -22.19 20.66 -8.47
CA ARG A 18 -23.17 21.75 -8.63
C ARG A 18 -22.83 22.65 -9.81
N ASN A 19 -21.54 22.81 -10.10
CA ASN A 19 -21.04 23.68 -11.18
C ASN A 19 -20.90 22.93 -12.51
N THR A 20 -20.67 21.61 -12.47
CA THR A 20 -20.55 20.76 -13.66
C THR A 20 -21.89 20.33 -14.21
N ARG A 21 -22.98 20.28 -13.43
CA ARG A 21 -24.32 20.01 -13.99
C ARG A 21 -24.76 21.04 -15.05
N SER A 22 -24.36 22.31 -14.91
CA SER A 22 -24.58 23.33 -15.95
C SER A 22 -23.62 23.20 -17.12
N LEU A 23 -22.36 22.81 -16.89
CA LEU A 23 -21.34 22.64 -17.93
C LEU A 23 -21.44 21.32 -18.72
N VAL A 24 -21.99 20.25 -18.12
CA VAL A 24 -22.23 18.94 -18.76
C VAL A 24 -23.34 19.04 -19.82
N GLN A 25 -24.23 20.02 -19.71
CA GLN A 25 -25.18 20.35 -20.78
C GLN A 25 -24.51 21.05 -21.98
N GLU A 26 -23.34 21.69 -21.78
CA GLU A 26 -22.53 22.30 -22.85
C GLU A 26 -21.42 21.37 -23.40
N SER A 27 -20.96 20.41 -22.61
CA SER A 27 -19.76 19.60 -22.90
C SER A 27 -20.09 18.18 -23.38
N GLY A 28 -20.56 18.03 -24.62
CA GLY A 28 -20.48 16.76 -25.36
C GLY A 28 -19.05 16.27 -25.64
N ASN A 29 -18.01 16.95 -25.14
CA ASN A 29 -16.60 16.60 -25.29
C ASN A 29 -16.06 15.90 -24.04
N LYS A 30 -15.33 14.80 -24.25
CA LYS A 30 -14.73 13.94 -23.21
C LYS A 30 -13.84 14.76 -22.28
N THR A 31 -14.27 14.97 -21.04
CA THR A 31 -13.47 15.63 -20.00
C THR A 31 -12.22 14.81 -19.68
N GLU A 32 -11.04 15.42 -19.87
CA GLU A 32 -9.76 14.79 -19.50
C GLU A 32 -9.66 14.59 -17.98
N THR A 33 -9.11 13.46 -17.56
CA THR A 33 -8.87 13.19 -16.12
C THR A 33 -7.84 14.16 -15.54
N THR A 34 -8.21 14.85 -14.47
CA THR A 34 -7.36 15.85 -13.80
C THR A 34 -6.06 15.24 -13.27
N ARG A 35 -4.97 16.02 -13.25
CA ARG A 35 -3.65 15.56 -12.76
C ARG A 35 -3.71 15.10 -11.30
N GLY A 36 -4.49 15.79 -10.47
CA GLY A 36 -4.69 15.42 -9.05
C GLY A 36 -5.32 14.05 -8.89
N LEU A 37 -6.31 13.70 -9.73
CA LEU A 37 -6.94 12.38 -9.70
C LEU A 37 -5.97 11.28 -10.13
N LYS A 38 -5.08 11.55 -11.11
CA LYS A 38 -4.03 10.61 -11.54
C LYS A 38 -3.02 10.34 -10.41
N ILE A 39 -2.58 11.38 -9.71
CA ILE A 39 -1.66 11.25 -8.56
C ILE A 39 -2.33 10.49 -7.42
N TYR A 40 -3.58 10.83 -7.08
CA TYR A 40 -4.32 10.13 -6.05
C TYR A 40 -4.49 8.65 -6.40
N TRP A 41 -4.89 8.34 -7.62
CA TRP A 41 -4.99 6.97 -8.10
C TRP A 41 -3.65 6.23 -7.98
N TRP A 42 -2.53 6.86 -8.34
CA TRP A 42 -1.20 6.26 -8.18
C TRP A 42 -0.85 5.99 -6.70
N LEU A 43 -1.03 6.98 -5.83
CA LEU A 43 -0.80 6.85 -4.38
C LEU A 43 -1.70 5.79 -3.74
N TYR A 44 -2.95 5.71 -4.18
CA TYR A 44 -3.91 4.72 -3.73
C TYR A 44 -3.44 3.30 -4.02
N ASN A 45 -3.00 3.04 -5.26
CA ASN A 45 -2.44 1.74 -5.66
C ASN A 45 -1.21 1.34 -4.81
N MET A 46 -0.35 2.29 -4.48
CA MET A 46 0.78 2.05 -3.57
C MET A 46 0.32 1.69 -2.18
N THR A 47 -0.64 2.45 -1.65
CA THR A 47 -1.08 2.32 -0.26
C THR A 47 -1.78 1.00 0.00
N ILE A 48 -2.63 0.53 -0.93
CA ILE A 48 -3.30 -0.77 -0.77
C ILE A 48 -2.30 -1.93 -0.80
N SER A 49 -1.32 -1.86 -1.70
CA SER A 49 -0.25 -2.86 -1.78
C SER A 49 0.56 -2.89 -0.49
N LEU A 50 0.99 -1.71 0.00
CA LEU A 50 1.75 -1.60 1.23
C LEU A 50 0.98 -2.06 2.46
N ALA A 51 -0.30 -1.71 2.56
CA ALA A 51 -1.14 -2.12 3.70
C ALA A 51 -1.16 -3.66 3.82
N LEU A 52 -1.42 -4.36 2.71
CA LEU A 52 -1.44 -5.82 2.68
C LEU A 52 -0.07 -6.43 3.03
N ILE A 53 1.01 -5.94 2.43
CA ILE A 53 2.36 -6.49 2.63
C ILE A 53 2.81 -6.28 4.07
N ILE A 54 2.73 -5.04 4.57
CA ILE A 54 3.21 -4.69 5.91
C ILE A 54 2.39 -5.43 6.96
N SER A 55 1.07 -5.54 6.78
CA SER A 55 0.21 -6.28 7.71
C SER A 55 0.58 -7.76 7.76
N THR A 56 0.76 -8.41 6.59
CA THR A 56 1.17 -9.81 6.54
C THR A 56 2.55 -10.03 7.13
N VAL A 57 3.53 -9.18 6.81
CA VAL A 57 4.87 -9.28 7.40
C VAL A 57 4.81 -9.13 8.92
N TYR A 58 4.04 -8.15 9.41
CA TYR A 58 3.88 -7.94 10.84
C TYR A 58 3.28 -9.16 11.53
N TRP A 59 2.09 -9.62 11.11
CA TRP A 59 1.37 -10.68 11.80
C TRP A 59 2.04 -12.06 11.67
N VAL A 60 2.65 -12.36 10.53
CA VAL A 60 3.24 -13.68 10.28
C VAL A 60 4.67 -13.77 10.82
N PHE A 61 5.48 -12.71 10.65
CA PHE A 61 6.93 -12.78 10.87
C PHE A 61 7.43 -11.95 12.05
N LEU A 62 6.73 -10.89 12.48
CA LEU A 62 7.23 -9.99 13.53
C LEU A 62 6.45 -10.10 14.84
N HIS A 63 5.15 -10.36 14.80
CA HIS A 63 4.31 -10.44 15.99
C HIS A 63 4.78 -11.56 16.92
N GLY A 64 5.17 -11.20 18.14
CA GLY A 64 5.73 -12.13 19.14
C GLY A 64 7.13 -12.67 18.84
N LYS A 65 7.76 -12.25 17.74
CA LYS A 65 9.10 -12.71 17.29
C LYS A 65 10.14 -11.61 17.26
N MET A 66 9.78 -10.42 17.72
CA MET A 66 10.71 -9.31 17.90
C MET A 66 11.47 -9.51 19.21
N ASN A 67 12.80 -9.38 19.18
CA ASN A 67 13.67 -9.38 20.37
C ASN A 67 13.54 -8.06 21.17
N LYS A 68 12.30 -7.58 21.33
CA LYS A 68 11.92 -6.38 22.06
C LYS A 68 10.48 -6.49 22.55
N PRO A 69 10.17 -5.92 23.73
CA PRO A 69 8.82 -5.94 24.28
C PRO A 69 7.83 -5.21 23.37
N MET A 70 6.62 -5.76 23.28
CA MET A 70 5.50 -5.11 22.59
C MET A 70 5.02 -3.90 23.41
N ARG A 71 5.52 -2.71 23.08
CA ARG A 71 5.19 -1.50 23.84
C ARG A 71 3.74 -1.03 23.66
N PHE A 72 3.19 -1.16 22.44
CA PHE A 72 1.86 -0.63 22.08
C PHE A 72 1.05 -1.60 21.19
N PRO A 73 0.48 -2.68 21.75
CA PRO A 73 -0.25 -3.67 20.96
C PRO A 73 -1.47 -3.09 20.23
N ALA A 74 -2.19 -2.15 20.85
CA ALA A 74 -3.33 -1.48 20.23
C ALA A 74 -2.95 -0.67 18.98
N ILE A 75 -1.81 0.04 19.03
CA ILE A 75 -1.31 0.79 17.87
C ILE A 75 -1.02 -0.16 16.72
N SER A 76 -0.35 -1.29 16.96
CA SER A 76 -0.08 -2.28 15.92
C SER A 76 -1.34 -2.85 15.28
N VAL A 77 -2.39 -3.12 16.08
CA VAL A 77 -3.69 -3.58 15.57
C VAL A 77 -4.31 -2.52 14.65
N ILE A 78 -4.24 -1.25 15.04
CA ILE A 78 -4.78 -0.13 14.26
C ILE A 78 -3.96 0.06 12.97
N THR A 79 -2.63 0.15 13.06
CA THR A 79 -1.75 0.48 11.94
C THR A 79 -1.64 -0.65 10.91
N HIS A 80 -1.75 -1.90 11.33
CA HIS A 80 -1.62 -3.05 10.44
C HIS A 80 -2.98 -3.70 10.13
N GLY A 81 -3.76 -4.02 11.16
CA GLY A 81 -5.06 -4.65 11.01
C GLY A 81 -6.11 -3.71 10.43
N LEU A 82 -6.50 -2.68 11.19
CA LEU A 82 -7.57 -1.77 10.79
C LEU A 82 -7.24 -1.04 9.48
N ASN A 83 -6.02 -0.56 9.32
CA ASN A 83 -5.57 0.05 8.07
C ASN A 83 -5.79 -0.85 6.84
N THR A 84 -5.45 -2.15 6.95
CA THR A 84 -5.65 -3.09 5.83
C THR A 84 -7.12 -3.32 5.54
N VAL A 85 -7.95 -3.49 6.58
CA VAL A 85 -9.40 -3.66 6.43
C VAL A 85 -10.02 -2.44 5.73
N MET A 86 -9.66 -1.24 6.17
CA MET A 86 -10.16 0.00 5.56
C MET A 86 -9.74 0.13 4.10
N MET A 87 -8.49 -0.22 3.76
CA MET A 87 -8.02 -0.21 2.37
C MET A 87 -8.73 -1.24 1.49
N LEU A 88 -9.07 -2.41 2.02
CA LEU A 88 -9.84 -3.43 1.30
C LEU A 88 -11.30 -3.00 1.09
N ILE A 89 -11.93 -2.37 2.09
CA ILE A 89 -13.28 -1.80 1.94
C ILE A 89 -13.27 -0.72 0.85
N ASP A 90 -12.30 0.20 0.90
CA ASP A 90 -12.17 1.25 -0.10
C ASP A 90 -11.95 0.68 -1.51
N PHE A 91 -11.20 -0.42 -1.63
CA PHE A 91 -11.03 -1.14 -2.88
C PHE A 91 -12.32 -1.74 -3.43
N LEU A 92 -13.13 -2.32 -2.56
CA LEU A 92 -14.41 -2.91 -2.95
C LEU A 92 -15.42 -1.83 -3.34
N ILE A 93 -15.40 -0.66 -2.71
CA ILE A 93 -16.29 0.45 -3.04
C ILE A 93 -15.79 1.18 -4.30
N VAL A 94 -14.55 1.65 -4.30
CA VAL A 94 -14.04 2.54 -5.35
C VAL A 94 -13.68 1.77 -6.63
N ALA A 95 -14.19 2.22 -7.77
CA ALA A 95 -14.01 1.55 -9.06
C ALA A 95 -12.74 2.01 -9.80
N PHE A 96 -11.60 2.17 -9.09
CA PHE A 96 -10.36 2.53 -9.77
C PHE A 96 -9.84 1.39 -10.65
N PRO A 97 -9.36 1.70 -11.86
CA PRO A 97 -8.75 0.69 -12.72
C PRO A 97 -7.43 0.22 -12.09
N LEU A 98 -7.30 -1.08 -11.79
CA LEU A 98 -6.02 -1.68 -11.45
C LEU A 98 -5.27 -2.04 -12.73
N ARG A 99 -4.06 -1.52 -12.91
CA ARG A 99 -3.18 -1.89 -14.03
C ARG A 99 -1.97 -2.66 -13.52
N LEU A 100 -1.67 -3.81 -14.14
CA LEU A 100 -0.58 -4.71 -13.72
C LEU A 100 0.77 -4.00 -13.54
N LEU A 101 1.07 -3.01 -14.38
CA LEU A 101 2.34 -2.26 -14.31
C LEU A 101 2.55 -1.47 -13.01
N HIS A 102 1.52 -1.19 -12.20
CA HIS A 102 1.74 -0.43 -10.96
C HIS A 102 2.47 -1.23 -9.87
N MET A 103 2.60 -2.55 -10.03
CA MET A 103 3.40 -3.40 -9.13
C MET A 103 4.86 -2.94 -9.01
N VAL A 104 5.42 -2.38 -10.10
CA VAL A 104 6.83 -1.98 -10.15
C VAL A 104 7.18 -0.93 -9.11
N TYR A 105 6.23 -0.07 -8.74
CA TYR A 105 6.45 0.97 -7.74
C TYR A 105 6.50 0.38 -6.32
N SER A 106 5.67 -0.61 -6.00
CA SER A 106 5.76 -1.35 -4.73
C SER A 106 7.10 -2.09 -4.63
N MET A 107 7.56 -2.68 -5.74
CA MET A 107 8.88 -3.32 -5.82
C MET A 107 10.02 -2.30 -5.64
N ALA A 108 9.94 -1.14 -6.29
CA ALA A 108 10.92 -0.07 -6.12
C ALA A 108 11.02 0.40 -4.66
N LEU A 109 9.88 0.54 -3.97
CA LEU A 109 9.87 0.90 -2.55
C LEU A 109 10.48 -0.19 -1.67
N ALA A 110 10.24 -1.47 -1.98
CA ALA A 110 10.89 -2.58 -1.30
C ALA A 110 12.42 -2.59 -1.50
N ILE A 111 12.91 -2.30 -2.71
CA ILE A 111 14.35 -2.15 -3.00
C ILE A 111 14.94 -1.01 -2.19
N MET A 112 14.30 0.17 -2.21
CA MET A 112 14.79 1.33 -1.47
C MET A 112 14.90 1.02 0.03
N PHE A 113 13.89 0.36 0.61
CA PHE A 113 13.93 -0.03 2.02
C PHE A 113 15.02 -1.07 2.30
N PHE A 114 15.23 -2.04 1.40
CA PHE A 114 16.27 -3.05 1.55
C PHE A 114 17.69 -2.46 1.47
N VAL A 115 17.91 -1.52 0.56
CA VAL A 115 19.18 -0.77 0.48
C VAL A 115 19.39 0.07 1.75
N PHE A 116 18.32 0.72 2.24
CA PHE A 116 18.38 1.44 3.51
C PHE A 116 18.81 0.53 4.67
N THR A 117 18.26 -0.70 4.80
CA THR A 117 18.65 -1.58 5.91
C THR A 117 20.10 -2.04 5.80
N LEU A 118 20.63 -2.23 4.58
CA LEU A 118 22.04 -2.53 4.36
C LEU A 118 22.93 -1.37 4.82
N ILE A 119 22.63 -0.14 4.38
CA ILE A 119 23.39 1.05 4.78
C ILE A 119 23.30 1.25 6.30
N TYR A 120 22.12 1.09 6.88
CA TYR A 120 21.89 1.19 8.32
C TYR A 120 22.81 0.23 9.10
N HIS A 121 22.94 -1.01 8.64
CA HIS A 121 23.83 -1.99 9.26
C HIS A 121 25.31 -1.64 9.08
N LEU A 122 25.73 -1.23 7.87
CA LEU A 122 27.13 -0.84 7.59
C LEU A 122 27.57 0.38 8.41
N CYS A 123 26.64 1.27 8.76
CA CYS A 123 26.90 2.42 9.64
C CYS A 123 26.85 2.06 11.14
N GLY A 124 26.69 0.77 11.50
CA GLY A 124 26.60 0.34 12.89
C GLY A 124 25.27 0.70 13.58
N GLY A 125 24.20 0.88 12.81
CA GLY A 125 22.88 1.23 13.33
C GLY A 125 22.32 0.17 14.27
N THR A 126 21.83 0.61 15.44
CA THR A 126 21.16 -0.24 16.43
C THR A 126 19.80 0.30 16.81
N ASP A 127 18.87 -0.59 17.16
CA ASP A 127 17.61 -0.16 17.77
C ASP A 127 17.81 0.30 19.22
N GLU A 128 16.74 0.76 19.86
CA GLU A 128 16.75 1.23 21.25
C GLU A 128 17.13 0.15 22.29
N PHE A 129 17.18 -1.11 21.87
CA PHE A 129 17.54 -2.26 22.70
C PHE A 129 18.94 -2.81 22.36
N GLY A 130 19.69 -2.12 21.48
CA GLY A 130 21.03 -2.51 21.07
C GLY A 130 21.08 -3.60 20.00
N ASN A 131 19.95 -3.94 19.37
CA ASN A 131 19.93 -4.93 18.29
C ASN A 131 20.50 -4.33 16.99
N PRO A 132 21.47 -4.98 16.30
CA PRO A 132 22.14 -4.45 15.11
C PRO A 132 21.34 -4.65 13.80
N TYR A 133 20.01 -4.52 13.89
CA TYR A 133 19.08 -4.69 12.77
C TYR A 133 17.80 -3.89 13.00
N VAL A 134 17.14 -3.50 11.89
CA VAL A 134 15.83 -2.83 11.94
C VAL A 134 14.72 -3.81 12.34
N TYR A 135 14.75 -5.00 11.72
CA TYR A 135 13.87 -6.12 12.02
C TYR A 135 14.69 -7.42 12.07
N PRO A 136 14.35 -8.40 12.93
CA PRO A 136 15.10 -9.67 13.02
C PRO A 136 15.19 -10.47 11.72
N ILE A 137 14.22 -10.28 10.81
CA ILE A 137 14.18 -10.89 9.46
C ILE A 137 15.14 -10.21 8.46
N LEU A 138 15.67 -9.04 8.81
CA LEU A 138 16.64 -8.24 8.04
C LEU A 138 17.94 -8.06 8.85
N ASP A 139 18.39 -9.14 9.49
CA ASP A 139 19.66 -9.19 10.21
C ASP A 139 20.83 -9.49 9.26
N TRP A 140 21.60 -8.46 8.94
CA TRP A 140 22.72 -8.51 8.01
C TRP A 140 23.96 -9.24 8.54
N ASN A 141 24.00 -9.61 9.83
CA ASN A 141 24.97 -10.60 10.32
C ASN A 141 24.73 -11.99 9.69
N SER A 142 23.52 -12.23 9.19
CA SER A 142 23.13 -13.42 8.44
C SER A 142 22.60 -13.02 7.06
N PRO A 143 23.47 -12.70 6.08
CA PRO A 143 23.06 -12.15 4.78
C PRO A 143 22.07 -13.04 4.02
N THR A 144 22.17 -14.37 4.20
CA THR A 144 21.21 -15.34 3.64
C THR A 144 19.78 -15.07 4.11
N ARG A 145 19.59 -14.68 5.39
CA ARG A 145 18.26 -14.36 5.95
C ARG A 145 17.70 -13.10 5.30
N CYS A 146 18.52 -12.06 5.13
CA CYS A 146 18.14 -10.84 4.43
C CYS A 146 17.70 -11.13 2.99
N LEU A 147 18.48 -11.94 2.26
CA LEU A 147 18.18 -12.30 0.88
C LEU A 147 16.87 -13.10 0.75
N VAL A 148 16.67 -14.10 1.63
CA VAL A 148 15.42 -14.89 1.66
C VAL A 148 14.22 -13.98 1.95
N THR A 149 14.34 -13.07 2.92
CA THR A 149 13.28 -12.10 3.24
C THR A 149 12.99 -11.18 2.05
N PHE A 150 14.03 -10.68 1.37
CA PHE A 150 13.89 -9.82 0.20
C PHE A 150 13.14 -10.52 -0.95
N VAL A 151 13.59 -11.73 -1.30
CA VAL A 151 12.91 -12.55 -2.32
C VAL A 151 11.48 -12.88 -1.91
N GLY A 152 11.26 -13.22 -0.63
CA GLY A 152 9.94 -13.49 -0.07
C GLY A 152 8.98 -12.29 -0.18
N ILE A 153 9.46 -11.07 0.11
CA ILE A 153 8.67 -9.84 -0.04
C ILE A 153 8.32 -9.60 -1.51
N PHE A 154 9.25 -9.84 -2.43
CA PHE A 154 8.99 -9.71 -3.88
C PHE A 154 7.91 -10.68 -4.35
N VAL A 155 8.01 -11.94 -3.96
CA VAL A 155 6.98 -12.95 -4.25
C VAL A 155 5.63 -12.53 -3.64
N LEU A 156 5.63 -12.05 -2.41
CA LEU A 156 4.42 -11.59 -1.73
C LEU A 156 3.77 -10.40 -2.44
N ILE A 157 4.55 -9.42 -2.91
CA ILE A 157 4.09 -8.31 -3.75
C ILE A 157 3.40 -8.86 -5.01
N MET A 158 4.04 -9.80 -5.71
CA MET A 158 3.47 -10.39 -6.93
C MET A 158 2.16 -11.12 -6.65
N CYS A 159 2.11 -11.95 -5.61
CA CYS A 159 0.91 -12.68 -5.21
C CYS A 159 -0.25 -11.73 -4.91
N TYR A 160 -0.05 -10.72 -4.05
CA TYR A 160 -1.10 -9.75 -3.74
C TYR A 160 -1.54 -8.95 -4.95
N TRP A 161 -0.60 -8.57 -5.82
CA TRP A 161 -0.93 -7.81 -7.00
C TRP A 161 -1.79 -8.61 -7.99
N LEU A 162 -1.48 -9.90 -8.18
CA LEU A 162 -2.30 -10.81 -8.99
C LEU A 162 -3.68 -11.02 -8.37
N LEU A 163 -3.77 -11.20 -7.05
CA LEU A 163 -5.04 -11.34 -6.33
C LEU A 163 -5.91 -10.08 -6.49
N LEU A 164 -5.35 -8.90 -6.24
CA LEU A 164 -6.06 -7.63 -6.40
C LEU A 164 -6.51 -7.40 -7.86
N PHE A 165 -5.66 -7.75 -8.84
CA PHE A 165 -6.02 -7.66 -10.24
C PHE A 165 -7.17 -8.61 -10.62
N GLY A 166 -7.14 -9.86 -10.12
CA GLY A 166 -8.22 -10.83 -10.27
C GLY A 166 -9.54 -10.34 -9.67
N LEU A 167 -9.50 -9.83 -8.43
CA LEU A 167 -10.65 -9.24 -7.75
C LEU A 167 -11.20 -8.03 -8.51
N HIS A 168 -10.33 -7.18 -9.05
CA HIS A 168 -10.75 -6.05 -9.87
C HIS A 168 -11.49 -6.51 -11.15
N LYS A 169 -10.98 -7.55 -11.82
CA LYS A 169 -11.66 -8.14 -12.99
C LYS A 169 -13.02 -8.71 -12.61
N LEU A 170 -13.10 -9.44 -11.48
CA LEU A 170 -14.35 -10.00 -10.96
C LEU A 170 -15.38 -8.90 -10.65
N LYS A 171 -14.98 -7.85 -9.92
CA LYS A 171 -15.82 -6.68 -9.64
C LYS A 171 -16.34 -6.04 -10.93
N ARG A 172 -15.47 -5.88 -11.93
CA ARG A 172 -15.85 -5.32 -13.23
C ARG A 172 -16.85 -6.21 -13.98
N MET A 173 -16.76 -7.53 -13.85
CA MET A 173 -17.72 -8.46 -14.45
C MET A 173 -19.09 -8.34 -13.79
N PHE A 174 -19.17 -8.34 -12.46
CA PHE A 174 -20.43 -8.17 -11.72
C PHE A 174 -21.12 -6.84 -12.07
N ASN A 175 -20.36 -5.74 -12.06
CA ASN A 175 -20.90 -4.41 -12.38
C ASN A 175 -21.33 -4.25 -13.86
N ARG A 176 -20.99 -5.19 -14.74
CA ARG A 176 -21.45 -5.21 -16.14
C ARG A 176 -22.66 -6.12 -16.37
N ALA A 177 -22.96 -7.00 -15.42
CA ALA A 177 -24.04 -7.98 -15.50
C ALA A 177 -25.30 -7.54 -14.75
N SER A 178 -25.21 -6.51 -13.89
CA SER A 178 -26.33 -5.81 -13.24
C SER A 178 -26.69 -4.54 -14.02
#